data_AF-A0A9E0SX95-F1
#
_entry.id   AF-A0A9E0SX95-F1
#
_cell.length_a   1.000
_cell.length_b   1.000
_cell.length_c   1.000
_cell.angle_alpha   90.00
_cell.angle_beta   90.00
_cell.angle_gamma   90.00
#
_symmetry.space_group_name_H-M   'P 1'
#
loop_
_entity.id
_entity.type
_entity.pdbx_description
1 polymer ?
#
loop_
_entity_poly.entity_id
_entity_poly.type
_entity_poly.pdbx_seq_one_letter_code
_entity_poly.pdbx_strand_id
1 'polypeptide(L)'
;MKMNEIDALASQMGQASPEVFQQLGLITRQLHDTLEHLGVMPKLQTAANGLPDARSRLSYIAKKTGDAADKVLNLVDQAKVEHTAIAEQTRAMAEAITSDPVRAVATGAVMNFVQDVEARTARIDQHLTDIMMAQDFHDLTGQVVAKVVSLASDLEDSLVKLLVQAAPPEQAQKVEAAILNGPVVNPEGRTDVVTNQGEVDDLLASLGF
;
A
#
# COMPACT_ATOMS: atom_id res chain seq x y z
N MET A 1 -18.34 -7.04 35.77
CA MET A 1 -17.89 -8.41 35.42
C MET A 1 -16.65 -8.68 36.24
N LYS A 2 -16.70 -9.62 37.18
CA LYS A 2 -15.69 -9.79 38.24
C LYS A 2 -14.51 -10.60 37.70
N MET A 3 -13.28 -10.24 38.08
CA MET A 3 -12.03 -10.93 37.74
C MET A 3 -12.10 -12.47 37.91
N ASN A 4 -12.93 -12.94 38.84
CA ASN A 4 -13.17 -14.36 39.11
C ASN A 4 -13.84 -15.14 37.97
N GLU A 5 -14.54 -14.49 37.03
CA GLU A 5 -15.15 -15.17 35.87
C GLU A 5 -14.12 -15.45 34.76
N ILE A 6 -13.06 -14.64 34.67
CA ILE A 6 -11.97 -14.81 33.70
C ILE A 6 -11.04 -15.95 34.14
N ASP A 7 -10.75 -16.05 35.44
CA ASP A 7 -9.98 -17.17 36.01
C ASP A 7 -10.75 -18.51 35.96
N ALA A 8 -12.09 -18.49 36.05
CA ALA A 8 -12.93 -19.67 35.89
C ALA A 8 -12.99 -20.15 34.42
N LEU A 9 -13.03 -19.23 33.46
CA LEU A 9 -12.92 -19.54 32.02
C LEU A 9 -11.52 -20.07 31.67
N ALA A 10 -10.45 -19.49 32.21
CA ALA A 10 -9.08 -19.97 32.04
C ALA A 10 -8.86 -21.37 32.65
N SER A 11 -9.51 -21.67 33.78
CA SER A 11 -9.46 -22.99 34.43
C SER A 11 -10.26 -24.06 33.66
N GLN A 12 -11.29 -23.69 32.90
CA GLN A 12 -12.02 -24.58 31.99
C GLN A 12 -11.30 -24.81 30.66
N MET A 13 -10.46 -23.86 30.22
CA MET A 13 -9.57 -24.03 29.06
C MET A 13 -8.31 -24.85 29.37
N GLY A 14 -8.09 -25.22 30.63
CA GLY A 14 -6.86 -25.85 31.13
C GLY A 14 -6.71 -27.36 30.92
N GLN A 15 -7.64 -28.06 30.26
CA GLN A 15 -7.48 -29.49 29.95
C GLN A 15 -8.12 -29.85 28.61
N ALA A 16 -7.56 -29.38 27.49
CA ALA A 16 -7.72 -30.16 26.26
C ALA A 16 -7.13 -31.56 26.55
N SER A 17 -7.94 -32.61 26.38
CA SER A 17 -7.52 -33.95 26.79
C SER A 17 -6.25 -34.35 26.02
N PRO A 18 -5.35 -35.15 26.62
CA PRO A 18 -4.16 -35.64 25.94
C PRO A 18 -4.49 -36.28 24.58
N GLU A 19 -5.66 -36.92 24.45
CA GLU A 19 -6.13 -37.46 23.17
C GLU A 19 -6.38 -36.38 22.11
N VAL A 20 -6.95 -35.23 22.49
CA VAL A 20 -7.19 -34.10 21.55
C VAL A 20 -5.86 -33.58 21.01
N PHE A 21 -4.85 -33.39 21.85
CA PHE A 21 -3.51 -33.00 21.39
C PHE A 21 -2.87 -34.06 20.51
N GLN A 22 -3.08 -35.34 20.80
CA GLN A 22 -2.55 -36.45 20.01
C GLN A 22 -3.21 -36.53 18.63
N GLN A 23 -4.54 -36.37 18.56
CA GLN A 23 -5.28 -36.25 17.30
C GLN A 23 -4.86 -35.02 16.49
N LEU A 24 -4.71 -33.86 17.15
CA LEU A 24 -4.20 -32.66 16.50
C LEU A 24 -2.80 -32.90 15.92
N GLY A 25 -1.94 -33.60 16.65
CA GLY A 25 -0.60 -33.97 16.19
C GLY A 25 -0.62 -34.92 14.98
N LEU A 26 -1.51 -35.91 14.97
CA LEU A 26 -1.69 -36.82 13.83
C LEU A 26 -2.19 -36.09 12.59
N ILE A 27 -3.21 -35.25 12.73
CA ILE A 27 -3.77 -34.45 11.64
C ILE A 27 -2.70 -33.48 11.10
N THR A 28 -1.96 -32.81 11.99
CA THR A 28 -0.89 -31.88 11.59
C THR A 28 0.22 -32.60 10.83
N ARG A 29 0.60 -33.80 11.27
CA ARG A 29 1.63 -34.61 10.61
C ARG A 29 1.14 -35.14 9.26
N GLN A 30 -0.10 -35.63 9.19
CA GLN A 30 -0.72 -36.06 7.94
C GLN A 30 -0.83 -34.91 6.93
N LEU A 31 -1.20 -33.71 7.38
CA LEU A 31 -1.18 -32.50 6.56
C LEU A 31 0.24 -32.21 6.06
N HIS A 32 1.23 -32.21 6.94
CA HIS A 32 2.63 -31.98 6.59
C HIS A 32 3.14 -32.98 5.55
N ASP A 33 2.96 -34.28 5.80
CA ASP A 33 3.40 -35.36 4.91
C ASP A 33 2.73 -35.26 3.52
N THR A 34 1.46 -34.82 3.49
CA THR A 34 0.71 -34.56 2.26
C THR A 34 1.28 -33.35 1.51
N LEU A 35 1.51 -32.23 2.20
CA LEU A 35 2.12 -31.03 1.60
C LEU A 35 3.54 -31.30 1.07
N GLU A 36 4.30 -32.16 1.75
CA GLU A 36 5.64 -32.59 1.33
C GLU A 36 5.58 -33.48 0.09
N HIS A 37 4.68 -34.48 0.06
CA HIS A 37 4.47 -35.35 -1.11
C HIS A 37 4.03 -34.59 -2.37
N LEU A 38 3.23 -33.53 -2.20
CA LEU A 38 2.77 -32.67 -3.30
C LEU A 38 3.84 -31.66 -3.77
N GLY A 39 5.02 -31.64 -3.13
CA GLY A 39 6.16 -30.81 -3.54
C GLY A 39 5.96 -29.29 -3.37
N VAL A 40 4.88 -28.87 -2.71
CA VAL A 40 4.52 -27.46 -2.51
C VAL A 40 5.06 -26.87 -1.21
N MET A 41 5.41 -27.72 -0.24
CA MET A 41 5.82 -27.29 1.09
C MET A 41 7.02 -26.32 1.10
N PRO A 42 8.09 -26.51 0.30
CA PRO A 42 9.20 -25.56 0.25
C PRO A 42 8.80 -24.17 -0.22
N LYS A 43 7.88 -24.08 -1.19
CA LYS A 43 7.40 -22.80 -1.75
C LYS A 43 6.45 -22.09 -0.79
N LEU A 44 5.50 -22.84 -0.21
CA LEU A 44 4.58 -22.32 0.79
C LEU A 44 5.30 -21.81 2.03
N GLN A 45 6.32 -22.53 2.50
CA GLN A 45 7.12 -22.11 3.64
C GLN A 45 7.92 -20.84 3.31
N THR A 46 8.48 -20.73 2.10
CA THR A 46 9.18 -19.52 1.63
C THR A 46 8.23 -18.33 1.56
N ALA A 47 7.05 -18.51 0.97
CA ALA A 47 6.04 -17.46 0.86
C ALA A 47 5.52 -17.01 2.23
N ALA A 48 5.18 -17.96 3.10
CA ALA A 48 4.73 -17.69 4.47
C ALA A 48 5.79 -16.94 5.29
N ASN A 49 7.07 -17.34 5.17
CA ASN A 49 8.19 -16.64 5.80
C ASN A 49 8.42 -15.23 5.23
N GLY A 50 7.97 -14.97 4.00
CA GLY A 50 8.03 -13.65 3.36
C GLY A 50 6.90 -12.70 3.78
N LEU A 51 5.79 -13.19 4.33
CA LEU A 51 4.65 -12.34 4.73
C LEU A 51 5.02 -11.26 5.75
N PRO A 52 5.82 -11.53 6.81
CA PRO A 52 6.28 -10.48 7.72
C PRO A 52 7.13 -9.40 7.03
N ASP A 53 7.95 -9.78 6.05
CA ASP A 53 8.75 -8.84 5.26
C ASP A 53 7.84 -7.97 4.37
N ALA A 54 6.89 -8.59 3.67
CA ALA A 54 5.91 -7.87 2.86
C ALA A 54 5.07 -6.88 3.69
N ARG A 55 4.62 -7.26 4.89
CA ARG A 55 3.93 -6.34 5.81
C ARG A 55 4.81 -5.17 6.21
N SER A 56 6.08 -5.42 6.51
CA SER A 56 7.06 -4.39 6.89
C SER A 56 7.32 -3.43 5.73
N ARG A 57 7.42 -3.96 4.50
CA ARG A 57 7.54 -3.22 3.25
C ARG A 57 6.33 -2.33 2.96
N LEU A 58 5.12 -2.85 3.09
CA LEU A 58 3.88 -2.07 2.92
C LEU A 58 3.77 -0.97 3.99
N SER A 59 4.14 -1.27 5.24
CA SER A 59 4.17 -0.28 6.32
C SER A 59 5.21 0.83 6.04
N TYR A 60 6.37 0.45 5.49
CA TYR A 60 7.39 1.39 5.05
C TYR A 60 6.88 2.30 3.93
N ILE A 61 6.19 1.76 2.92
CA ILE A 61 5.54 2.54 1.86
C ILE A 61 4.56 3.53 2.47
N ALA A 62 3.62 3.07 3.29
CA ALA A 62 2.59 3.91 3.89
C ALA A 62 3.21 5.09 4.67
N LYS A 63 4.24 4.81 5.47
CA LYS A 63 4.98 5.85 6.19
C LYS A 63 5.68 6.82 5.23
N LYS A 64 6.43 6.33 4.25
CA LYS A 64 7.17 7.18 3.31
C LYS A 64 6.26 8.06 2.47
N THR A 65 5.11 7.53 2.04
CA THR A 65 4.09 8.29 1.32
C THR A 65 3.47 9.37 2.21
N GLY A 66 3.19 9.08 3.48
CA GLY A 66 2.72 10.07 4.46
C GLY A 66 3.74 11.18 4.67
N ASP A 67 4.99 10.81 4.99
CA ASP A 67 6.08 11.77 5.22
C ASP A 67 6.31 12.70 4.00
N ALA A 68 6.23 12.15 2.79
CA ALA A 68 6.37 12.92 1.56
C ALA A 68 5.17 13.84 1.31
N ALA A 69 3.95 13.37 1.55
CA ALA A 69 2.74 14.19 1.43
C ALA A 69 2.78 15.37 2.40
N ASP A 70 3.12 15.13 3.67
CA ASP A 70 3.28 16.18 4.68
C ASP A 70 4.35 17.19 4.27
N LYS A 71 5.50 16.72 3.76
CA LYS A 71 6.56 17.61 3.26
C LYS A 71 6.08 18.48 2.10
N VAL A 72 5.41 17.90 1.12
CA VAL A 72 4.89 18.64 -0.05
C VAL A 72 3.84 19.66 0.38
N LEU A 73 2.90 19.30 1.25
CA LEU A 73 1.87 20.23 1.76
C LEU A 73 2.50 21.42 2.47
N ASN A 74 3.49 21.18 3.35
CA ASN A 74 4.19 22.24 4.05
C ASN A 74 4.93 23.20 3.10
N LEU A 75 5.59 22.67 2.06
CA LEU A 75 6.28 23.49 1.05
C LEU A 75 5.30 24.32 0.21
N VAL A 76 4.15 23.73 -0.14
CA VAL A 76 3.08 24.45 -0.83
C VAL A 76 2.52 25.59 0.02
N ASP A 77 2.29 25.36 1.31
CA ASP A 77 1.81 26.41 2.22
C ASP A 77 2.83 27.55 2.36
N GLN A 78 4.11 27.24 2.48
CA GLN A 78 5.19 28.25 2.50
C GLN A 78 5.23 29.06 1.19
N ALA A 79 5.17 28.39 0.04
CA ALA A 79 5.14 29.06 -1.25
C ALA A 79 3.90 29.98 -1.41
N LYS A 80 2.74 29.57 -0.88
CA LYS A 80 1.52 30.40 -0.89
C LYS A 80 1.65 31.65 -0.02
N VAL A 81 2.36 31.58 1.11
CA VAL A 81 2.65 32.76 1.95
C VAL A 81 3.50 33.76 1.16
N GLU A 82 4.57 33.30 0.50
CA GLU A 82 5.41 34.16 -0.33
C GLU A 82 4.64 34.78 -1.50
N HIS A 83 3.82 33.99 -2.18
CA HIS A 83 2.98 34.47 -3.28
C HIS A 83 1.95 35.51 -2.82
N THR A 84 1.35 35.33 -1.64
CA THR A 84 0.41 36.30 -1.07
C THR A 84 1.10 37.62 -0.76
N ALA A 85 2.31 37.57 -0.20
CA ALA A 85 3.10 38.77 0.08
C ALA A 85 3.48 39.53 -1.20
N ILE A 86 3.87 38.83 -2.27
CA ILE A 86 4.10 39.44 -3.59
C ILE A 86 2.84 40.15 -4.07
N ALA A 87 1.68 39.50 -4.00
CA ALA A 87 0.41 40.06 -4.47
C ALA A 87 0.01 41.33 -3.69
N GLU A 88 0.17 41.33 -2.37
CA GLU A 88 -0.09 42.48 -1.51
C GLU A 88 0.84 43.66 -1.82
N GLN A 89 2.14 43.42 -1.92
CA GLN A 89 3.11 44.45 -2.27
C GLN A 89 2.91 44.98 -3.68
N THR A 90 2.52 44.14 -4.62
CA THR A 90 2.21 44.56 -6.00
C THR A 90 1.06 45.56 -6.01
N ARG A 91 -0.01 45.28 -5.24
CA ARG A 91 -1.14 46.22 -5.10
C ARG A 91 -0.72 47.53 -4.45
N ALA A 92 0.03 47.46 -3.35
CA ALA A 92 0.54 48.66 -2.67
C ALA A 92 1.45 49.50 -3.57
N MET A 93 2.29 48.85 -4.38
CA MET A 93 3.16 49.53 -5.34
C MET A 93 2.35 50.18 -6.47
N ALA A 94 1.33 49.50 -6.99
CA ALA A 94 0.43 50.07 -7.99
C ALA A 94 -0.29 51.33 -7.47
N GLU A 95 -0.78 51.31 -6.22
CA GLU A 95 -1.37 52.48 -5.56
C GLU A 95 -0.36 53.61 -5.36
N ALA A 96 0.86 53.29 -4.94
CA ALA A 96 1.93 54.28 -4.77
C ALA A 96 2.31 54.96 -6.10
N ILE A 97 2.45 54.18 -7.17
CA ILE A 97 2.74 54.70 -8.52
C ILE A 97 1.58 55.52 -9.06
N THR A 98 0.34 55.08 -8.84
CA THR A 98 -0.86 55.80 -9.31
C THR A 98 -1.04 57.15 -8.59
N SER A 99 -0.75 57.18 -7.29
CA SER A 99 -0.89 58.41 -6.49
C SER A 99 0.21 59.43 -6.74
N ASP A 100 1.47 58.99 -6.81
CA ASP A 100 2.61 59.87 -7.10
C ASP A 100 3.79 59.04 -7.68
N PRO A 101 3.88 58.94 -9.02
CA PRO A 101 4.89 58.10 -9.66
C PRO A 101 6.31 58.61 -9.42
N VAL A 102 6.49 59.94 -9.31
CA VAL A 102 7.82 60.53 -9.09
C VAL A 102 8.30 60.20 -7.69
N ARG A 103 7.44 60.35 -6.68
CA ARG A 103 7.78 60.01 -5.29
C ARG A 103 8.02 58.51 -5.10
N ALA A 104 7.24 57.64 -5.73
CA ALA A 104 7.43 56.19 -5.66
C ALA A 104 8.82 55.78 -6.16
N VAL A 105 9.32 56.39 -7.23
CA VAL A 105 10.67 56.16 -7.74
C VAL A 105 11.73 56.85 -6.87
N ALA A 106 11.53 58.13 -6.53
CA ALA A 106 12.53 58.94 -5.82
C ALA A 106 12.82 58.44 -4.39
N THR A 107 11.85 57.80 -3.74
CA THR A 107 12.02 57.19 -2.42
C THR A 107 12.73 55.83 -2.45
N GLY A 108 13.00 55.28 -3.65
CA GLY A 108 13.55 53.94 -3.81
C GLY A 108 12.54 52.81 -3.59
N ALA A 109 11.26 53.12 -3.36
CA ALA A 109 10.23 52.12 -3.08
C ALA A 109 10.10 51.11 -4.24
N VAL A 110 10.22 51.57 -5.49
CA VAL A 110 10.21 50.70 -6.67
C VAL A 110 11.38 49.72 -6.66
N MET A 111 12.61 50.17 -6.34
CA MET A 111 13.78 49.29 -6.30
C MET A 111 13.68 48.27 -5.16
N ASN A 112 13.19 48.67 -3.99
CA ASN A 112 12.96 47.76 -2.87
C ASN A 112 11.92 46.70 -3.22
N PHE A 113 10.84 47.08 -3.91
CA PHE A 113 9.83 46.14 -4.38
C PHE A 113 10.40 45.14 -5.38
N VAL A 114 11.20 45.58 -6.36
CA VAL A 114 11.86 44.69 -7.32
C VAL A 114 12.75 43.66 -6.61
N GLN A 115 13.56 44.11 -5.64
CA GLN A 115 14.41 43.22 -4.86
C GLN A 115 13.61 42.22 -4.02
N ASP A 116 12.50 42.65 -3.40
CA ASP A 116 11.69 41.73 -2.60
C ASP A 116 10.96 40.71 -3.49
N VAL A 117 10.45 41.12 -4.66
CA VAL A 117 9.85 40.17 -5.63
C VAL A 117 10.89 39.15 -6.09
N GLU A 118 12.11 39.57 -6.43
CA GLU A 118 13.19 38.66 -6.83
C GLU A 118 13.52 37.66 -5.71
N ALA A 119 13.71 38.14 -4.49
CA ALA A 119 14.04 37.30 -3.33
C ALA A 119 12.91 36.31 -3.00
N ARG A 120 11.65 36.74 -3.06
CA ARG A 120 10.48 35.87 -2.82
C ARG A 120 10.31 34.83 -3.91
N THR A 121 10.47 35.23 -5.16
CA THR A 121 10.37 34.30 -6.30
C THR A 121 11.46 33.24 -6.24
N ALA A 122 12.68 33.61 -5.84
CA ALA A 122 13.77 32.65 -5.62
C ALA A 122 13.44 31.64 -4.49
N ARG A 123 12.81 32.08 -3.40
CA ARG A 123 12.35 31.16 -2.33
C ARG A 123 11.23 30.23 -2.80
N ILE A 124 10.28 30.73 -3.58
CA ILE A 124 9.24 29.90 -4.20
C ILE A 124 9.87 28.84 -5.11
N ASP A 125 10.84 29.20 -5.94
CA ASP A 125 11.53 28.27 -6.83
C ASP A 125 12.28 27.17 -6.05
N GLN A 126 12.90 27.54 -4.92
CA GLN A 126 13.49 26.57 -4.01
C GLN A 126 12.44 25.61 -3.44
N HIS A 127 11.27 26.10 -3.02
CA HIS A 127 10.18 25.24 -2.55
C HIS A 127 9.69 24.28 -3.65
N LEU A 128 9.57 24.74 -4.90
CA LEU A 128 9.19 23.90 -6.03
C LEU A 128 10.24 22.80 -6.31
N THR A 129 11.52 23.16 -6.22
CA THR A 129 12.64 22.20 -6.33
C THR A 129 12.60 21.16 -5.20
N ASP A 130 12.33 21.59 -3.96
CA ASP A 130 12.22 20.70 -2.81
C ASP A 130 10.99 19.78 -2.90
N ILE A 131 9.89 20.24 -3.50
CA ILE A 131 8.70 19.43 -3.81
C ILE A 131 9.07 18.35 -4.83
N MET A 132 9.79 18.70 -5.89
CA MET A 132 10.23 17.76 -6.91
C MET A 132 11.12 16.66 -6.31
N MET A 133 12.12 17.03 -5.49
CA MET A 133 12.96 16.07 -4.78
C MET A 133 12.17 15.24 -3.75
N ALA A 134 11.14 15.83 -3.13
CA ALA A 134 10.27 15.11 -2.21
C ALA A 134 9.41 14.04 -2.92
N GLN A 135 9.36 14.00 -4.26
CA GLN A 135 8.65 13.00 -5.06
C GLN A 135 9.50 11.78 -5.45
N ASP A 136 10.83 11.81 -5.22
CA ASP A 136 11.76 10.72 -5.53
C ASP A 136 11.49 9.41 -4.74
N PHE A 137 10.58 9.43 -3.76
CA PHE A 137 10.12 8.21 -3.08
C PHE A 137 9.30 7.29 -3.99
N HIS A 138 8.74 7.81 -5.09
CA HIS A 138 7.88 7.03 -5.99
C HIS A 138 8.61 5.80 -6.55
N ASP A 139 9.88 5.95 -6.98
CA ASP A 139 10.69 4.84 -7.52
C ASP A 139 10.90 3.75 -6.47
N LEU A 140 11.27 4.14 -5.24
CA LEU A 140 11.51 3.20 -4.15
C LEU A 140 10.21 2.50 -3.74
N THR A 141 9.08 3.21 -3.69
CA THR A 141 7.77 2.60 -3.41
C THR A 141 7.35 1.63 -4.52
N GLY A 142 7.59 1.95 -5.79
CA GLY A 142 7.31 1.08 -6.92
C GLY A 142 8.07 -0.25 -6.86
N GLN A 143 9.37 -0.20 -6.54
CA GLN A 143 10.19 -1.40 -6.36
C GLN A 143 9.70 -2.27 -5.18
N VAL A 144 9.25 -1.63 -4.10
CA VAL A 144 8.74 -2.35 -2.92
C VAL A 144 7.38 -2.98 -3.21
N VAL A 145 6.48 -2.28 -3.91
CA VAL A 145 5.19 -2.82 -4.36
C VAL A 145 5.42 -4.02 -5.28
N ALA A 146 6.32 -3.92 -6.26
CA ALA A 146 6.62 -5.01 -7.18
C ALA A 146 7.08 -6.29 -6.44
N LYS A 147 7.90 -6.14 -5.38
CA LYS A 147 8.31 -7.27 -4.53
C LYS A 147 7.15 -7.89 -3.76
N VAL A 148 6.25 -7.07 -3.22
CA VAL A 148 5.06 -7.56 -2.50
C VAL A 148 4.11 -8.28 -3.45
N VAL A 149 3.91 -7.76 -4.67
CA VAL A 149 3.09 -8.39 -5.72
C VAL A 149 3.69 -9.73 -6.14
N SER A 150 5.01 -9.79 -6.36
CA SER A 150 5.69 -11.06 -6.68
C SER A 150 5.48 -12.11 -5.59
N LEU A 151 5.63 -11.74 -4.32
CA LEU A 151 5.41 -12.67 -3.20
C LEU A 151 3.96 -13.16 -3.14
N ALA A 152 2.99 -12.27 -3.38
CA ALA A 152 1.58 -12.63 -3.42
C ALA A 152 1.29 -13.62 -4.56
N SER A 153 1.84 -13.37 -5.75
CA SER A 153 1.73 -14.26 -6.91
C SER A 153 2.35 -15.63 -6.65
N ASP A 154 3.53 -15.70 -6.01
CA ASP A 154 4.19 -16.96 -5.67
C ASP A 154 3.38 -17.78 -4.65
N LEU A 155 2.74 -17.10 -3.70
CA LEU A 155 1.85 -17.71 -2.72
C LEU A 155 0.58 -18.25 -3.41
N GLU A 156 -0.06 -17.43 -4.25
CA GLU A 156 -1.23 -17.81 -5.04
C GLU A 156 -0.94 -19.05 -5.89
N ASP A 157 0.10 -19.04 -6.71
CA ASP A 157 0.52 -20.18 -7.53
C ASP A 157 0.71 -21.47 -6.72
N SER A 158 1.24 -21.35 -5.50
CA SER A 158 1.48 -22.49 -4.61
C SER A 158 0.17 -23.05 -4.03
N LEU A 159 -0.76 -22.17 -3.66
CA LEU A 159 -2.09 -22.54 -3.17
C LEU A 159 -2.95 -23.15 -4.29
N VAL A 160 -2.87 -22.62 -5.50
CA VAL A 160 -3.54 -23.15 -6.69
C VAL A 160 -3.05 -24.55 -7.01
N LYS A 161 -1.73 -24.77 -7.01
CA LYS A 161 -1.14 -26.10 -7.24
C LYS A 161 -1.59 -27.12 -6.19
N LEU A 162 -1.77 -26.69 -4.95
CA LEU A 162 -2.36 -27.53 -3.92
C LEU A 162 -3.82 -27.87 -4.22
N LEU A 163 -4.62 -26.86 -4.58
CA LEU A 163 -6.02 -27.03 -4.89
C LEU A 163 -6.22 -28.02 -6.05
N VAL A 164 -5.46 -27.86 -7.14
CA VAL A 164 -5.52 -28.74 -8.32
C VAL A 164 -5.14 -30.18 -7.96
N GLN A 165 -4.10 -30.38 -7.14
CA GLN A 165 -3.65 -31.72 -6.77
C GLN A 165 -4.53 -32.40 -5.70
N ALA A 166 -5.19 -31.63 -4.86
CA ALA A 166 -6.11 -32.14 -3.84
C ALA A 166 -7.55 -32.33 -4.38
N ALA A 167 -7.89 -31.68 -5.50
CA ALA A 167 -9.21 -31.80 -6.11
C ALA A 167 -9.42 -33.19 -6.75
N PRO A 168 -10.66 -33.72 -6.71
CA PRO A 168 -11.04 -34.89 -7.50
C PRO A 168 -10.73 -34.69 -8.99
N PRO A 169 -10.38 -35.75 -9.74
CA PRO A 169 -9.94 -35.63 -11.14
C PRO A 169 -10.97 -34.97 -12.08
N GLU A 170 -12.27 -35.08 -11.78
CA GLU A 170 -13.34 -34.40 -12.52
C GLU A 170 -13.39 -32.88 -12.29
N GLN A 171 -12.80 -32.39 -11.19
CA GLN A 171 -12.84 -30.99 -10.76
C GLN A 171 -11.50 -30.28 -10.96
N ALA A 172 -10.37 -31.01 -11.00
CA ALA A 172 -9.04 -30.47 -11.27
C ALA A 172 -8.97 -29.69 -12.61
N GLN A 173 -9.64 -30.18 -13.66
CA GLN A 173 -9.72 -29.48 -14.96
C GLN A 173 -10.49 -28.15 -14.90
N LYS A 174 -11.47 -28.02 -14.00
CA LYS A 174 -12.22 -26.76 -13.82
C LYS A 174 -11.39 -25.71 -13.11
N VAL A 175 -10.61 -26.14 -12.12
CA VAL A 175 -9.68 -25.28 -11.37
C VAL A 175 -8.57 -24.76 -12.28
N GLU A 176 -7.99 -25.62 -13.11
CA GLU A 176 -6.94 -25.24 -14.06
C GLU A 176 -7.46 -24.22 -15.10
N ALA A 177 -8.68 -24.41 -15.61
CA ALA A 177 -9.31 -23.51 -16.57
C ALA A 177 -9.73 -22.14 -15.98
N ALA A 178 -10.13 -22.09 -14.70
CA ALA A 178 -10.54 -20.86 -14.04
C ALA A 178 -9.35 -19.95 -13.65
N ILE A 179 -8.18 -20.53 -13.39
CA ILE A 179 -7.05 -19.84 -12.75
C ILE A 179 -5.93 -19.46 -13.74
N LEU A 180 -5.90 -20.07 -14.93
CA LEU A 180 -5.01 -19.64 -16.03
C LEU A 180 -5.26 -18.21 -16.53
N ASN A 181 -6.28 -17.54 -15.99
CA ASN A 181 -6.60 -16.15 -16.22
C ASN A 181 -6.14 -15.32 -15.03
N GLY A 182 -4.86 -14.92 -15.03
CA GLY A 182 -4.28 -14.02 -14.03
C GLY A 182 -5.05 -12.68 -13.91
N PRO A 183 -4.61 -11.75 -13.03
CA PRO A 183 -5.35 -10.54 -12.70
C PRO A 183 -5.81 -9.80 -13.96
N VAL A 184 -7.13 -9.76 -14.18
CA VAL A 184 -7.70 -9.24 -15.40
C VAL A 184 -7.67 -7.71 -15.36
N VAL A 185 -6.73 -7.12 -16.08
CA VAL A 185 -6.61 -5.66 -16.23
C VAL A 185 -7.74 -5.08 -17.08
N ASN A 186 -8.48 -5.92 -17.85
CA ASN A 186 -9.62 -5.47 -18.65
C ASN A 186 -10.69 -6.58 -18.82
N PRO A 187 -11.87 -6.47 -18.16
CA PRO A 187 -12.89 -7.53 -18.12
C PRO A 187 -13.85 -7.54 -19.33
N GLU A 188 -13.77 -6.57 -20.24
CA GLU A 188 -14.70 -6.48 -21.37
C GLU A 188 -14.45 -7.61 -22.39
N GLY A 189 -15.45 -8.48 -22.56
CA GLY A 189 -15.52 -9.46 -23.66
C GLY A 189 -15.04 -10.89 -23.34
N ARG A 190 -14.69 -11.19 -22.09
CA ARG A 190 -14.30 -12.54 -21.66
C ARG A 190 -15.36 -13.18 -20.76
N THR A 191 -15.84 -14.37 -21.11
CA THR A 191 -16.82 -15.17 -20.32
C THR A 191 -16.17 -16.12 -19.32
N ASP A 192 -14.84 -16.15 -19.29
CA ASP A 192 -14.01 -17.06 -18.48
C ASP A 192 -13.26 -16.33 -17.36
N VAL A 193 -13.73 -15.15 -16.99
CA VAL A 193 -13.11 -14.30 -15.95
C VAL A 193 -13.90 -14.43 -14.66
N VAL A 194 -13.23 -14.92 -13.63
CA VAL A 194 -13.72 -14.88 -12.26
C VAL A 194 -13.63 -13.42 -11.80
N THR A 195 -14.74 -12.69 -11.77
CA THR A 195 -14.75 -11.22 -11.56
C THR A 195 -15.15 -10.83 -10.14
N ASN A 196 -15.63 -11.77 -9.32
CA ASN A 196 -16.05 -11.47 -7.95
C ASN A 196 -15.77 -12.62 -6.95
N GLN A 197 -15.69 -12.25 -5.67
CA GLN A 197 -15.45 -13.18 -4.54
C GLN A 197 -16.50 -14.30 -4.42
N GLY A 198 -17.74 -14.06 -4.83
CA GLY A 198 -18.81 -15.06 -4.84
C GLY A 198 -18.58 -16.19 -5.85
N GLU A 199 -17.93 -15.92 -6.99
CA GLU A 199 -17.56 -16.98 -7.94
C GLU A 199 -16.40 -17.85 -7.41
N VAL A 200 -15.51 -17.27 -6.60
CA VAL A 200 -14.50 -18.01 -5.85
C VAL A 200 -15.18 -18.90 -4.80
N ASP A 201 -16.16 -18.36 -4.07
CA ASP A 201 -16.91 -19.11 -3.05
C ASP A 201 -17.74 -20.24 -3.68
N ASP A 202 -18.37 -20.02 -4.84
CA ASP A 202 -19.10 -21.04 -5.60
C ASP A 202 -18.17 -22.15 -6.13
N LEU A 203 -16.96 -21.79 -6.56
CA LEU A 203 -15.94 -22.75 -6.97
C LEU A 203 -15.49 -23.59 -5.79
N LEU A 204 -15.20 -22.97 -4.64
CA LEU A 204 -14.81 -23.67 -3.41
C LEU A 204 -15.93 -24.59 -2.90
N ALA A 205 -17.18 -24.12 -2.93
CA ALA A 205 -18.35 -24.93 -2.59
C ALA A 205 -18.51 -26.14 -3.52
N SER A 206 -18.21 -25.99 -4.81
CA SER A 206 -18.25 -27.09 -5.78
C SER A 206 -17.16 -28.15 -5.54
N LEU A 207 -16.05 -27.76 -4.91
CA LEU A 207 -14.94 -28.61 -4.49
C LEU A 207 -15.15 -29.24 -3.10
N GLY A 208 -16.23 -28.89 -2.40
CA GLY A 208 -16.57 -29.41 -1.09
C GLY A 208 -15.95 -28.65 0.09
N PHE A 209 -15.52 -27.40 -0.11
CA PHE A 209 -15.05 -26.47 0.93
C PHE A 209 -16.14 -25.50 1.39
#